data_AF-A0AAU7I1D6-F1
#
_entry.id   AF-A0AAU7I1D6-F1
#
_cell.length_a   1.000
_cell.length_b   1.000
_cell.length_c   1.000
_cell.angle_alpha   90.00
_cell.angle_beta   90.00
_cell.angle_gamma   90.00
#
_symmetry.space_group_name_H-M   'P 1'
#
loop_
_entity.id
_entity.type
_entity.pdbx_description
1 polymer ?
#
loop_
_entity_poly.entity_id
_entity_poly.type
_entity_poly.pdbx_seq_one_letter_code
_entity_poly.pdbx_strand_id
1 'polypeptide(L)'
;MMSTLAPPSVLSAPQRRCQVLLTLFLPGQIATTQTFSSLNGVDDATVQEDIIGAGLEIQRYHRLTIATAQNGGYAIEGTPLNQRLCLLQWLRRGLRICPTFIAQHFTPTLKIALKQQGIARTLYDDTNLHALINLCSRRLQKPFECRDIQFLRLYLQYCLLQHHAGITPEFNPLQQRWAQSCAEYPLAEEIGRHWQRHVMQSAPLGESLFMALLFSMIRIPDPIRDNHQQDRRLRLAIARLVLRFREYGNVRFSDEQGLNDQLYIHLAQALNRSVFAIGIDNTLPEEFSRLYPRLVRTTREAIHGFEAEYDVQFSEEEIGLVAVIFGAWLMQEKDLHEKQIILLTGSNEQLEAHIEQQLRELTLLPLNVKHMPMQDFQKEGAPRGVTLIITPYTTPLPLFSPPLIHADLALTSHQQQQIRKILES
;
A
#
# COMPACT_ATOMS: atom_id res chain seq x y z
N MET A 1 23.48 -25.00 -33.31
CA MET A 1 23.99 -24.26 -32.12
C MET A 1 23.14 -24.69 -30.95
N MET A 2 23.74 -25.35 -29.95
CA MET A 2 23.01 -25.79 -28.76
C MET A 2 22.74 -24.57 -27.88
N SER A 3 21.46 -24.26 -27.69
CA SER A 3 21.00 -23.38 -26.62
C SER A 3 21.35 -24.04 -25.29
N THR A 4 22.49 -23.69 -24.71
CA THR A 4 22.83 -24.05 -23.34
C THR A 4 21.84 -23.32 -22.43
N LEU A 5 20.77 -24.02 -22.04
CA LEU A 5 19.87 -23.59 -20.98
C LEU A 5 20.74 -23.29 -19.75
N ALA A 6 20.84 -22.00 -19.39
CA ALA A 6 21.46 -21.61 -18.14
C ALA A 6 20.74 -22.35 -16.99
N PRO A 7 21.46 -22.82 -15.96
CA PRO A 7 20.81 -23.46 -14.83
C PRO A 7 19.76 -22.51 -14.24
N PRO A 8 18.61 -23.02 -13.78
CA PRO A 8 17.56 -22.18 -13.23
C PRO A 8 18.10 -21.39 -12.03
N SER A 9 17.80 -20.10 -12.00
CA SER A 9 18.20 -19.25 -10.88
C SER A 9 17.60 -19.73 -9.57
N VAL A 10 18.41 -19.71 -8.51
CA VAL A 10 17.97 -19.98 -7.13
C VAL A 10 17.10 -18.83 -6.59
N LEU A 11 17.05 -17.69 -7.29
CA LEU A 11 16.27 -16.52 -6.91
C LEU A 11 14.85 -16.58 -7.47
N SER A 12 13.88 -16.30 -6.60
CA SER A 12 12.50 -16.07 -7.00
C SER A 12 12.36 -14.82 -7.89
N ALA A 13 11.32 -14.74 -8.72
CA ALA A 13 11.10 -13.57 -9.58
C ALA A 13 11.06 -12.23 -8.80
N PRO A 14 10.40 -12.14 -7.61
CA PRO A 14 10.48 -10.93 -6.79
C PRO A 14 11.90 -10.54 -6.34
N GLN A 15 12.78 -11.51 -6.08
CA GLN A 15 14.17 -11.25 -5.72
C GLN A 15 14.97 -10.75 -6.93
N ARG A 16 14.80 -11.38 -8.09
CA ARG A 16 15.49 -10.97 -9.33
C ARG A 16 15.08 -9.56 -9.77
N ARG A 17 13.78 -9.24 -9.76
CA ARG A 17 13.29 -7.88 -10.04
C ARG A 17 13.82 -6.84 -9.06
N CYS A 18 13.93 -7.19 -7.78
CA CYS A 18 14.53 -6.33 -6.76
C CYS A 18 16.01 -6.04 -7.08
N GLN A 19 16.79 -7.05 -7.47
CA GLN A 19 18.18 -6.87 -7.86
C GLN A 19 18.32 -6.05 -9.16
N VAL A 20 17.44 -6.24 -10.15
CA VAL A 20 17.39 -5.40 -11.36
C VAL A 20 17.25 -3.93 -10.98
N LEU A 21 16.23 -3.59 -10.19
CA LEU A 21 15.97 -2.21 -9.80
C LEU A 21 17.10 -1.60 -8.97
N LEU A 22 17.62 -2.33 -7.98
CA LEU A 22 18.73 -1.84 -7.17
C LEU A 22 20.02 -1.66 -7.98
N THR A 23 20.24 -2.48 -9.01
CA THR A 23 21.37 -2.33 -9.94
C THR A 23 21.22 -1.06 -10.77
N LEU A 24 20.00 -0.70 -11.20
CA LEU A 24 19.75 0.54 -11.93
C LEU A 24 20.00 1.80 -11.08
N PHE A 25 19.95 1.69 -9.74
CA PHE A 25 20.32 2.77 -8.82
C PHE A 25 21.82 2.80 -8.47
N LEU A 26 22.62 1.83 -8.93
CA LEU A 26 24.05 1.80 -8.64
C LEU A 26 24.79 2.90 -9.41
N PRO A 27 25.58 3.75 -8.73
CA PRO A 27 26.30 4.83 -9.38
C PRO A 27 27.40 4.30 -10.32
N GLY A 28 27.50 4.89 -11.51
CA GLY A 28 28.59 4.63 -12.46
C GLY A 28 28.52 3.28 -13.19
N GLN A 29 27.46 2.49 -12.99
CA GLN A 29 27.29 1.20 -13.64
C GLN A 29 26.38 1.31 -14.87
N ILE A 30 26.85 0.85 -16.02
CA ILE A 30 25.99 0.64 -17.20
C ILE A 30 25.32 -0.73 -17.03
N ALA A 31 24.04 -0.73 -16.69
CA ALA A 31 23.27 -1.95 -16.52
C ALA A 31 22.77 -2.45 -17.88
N THR A 32 23.20 -3.62 -18.31
CA THR A 32 22.79 -4.25 -19.58
C THR A 32 22.09 -5.59 -19.33
N THR A 33 21.50 -6.19 -20.37
CA THR A 33 20.95 -7.56 -20.28
C THR A 33 21.99 -8.54 -19.74
N GLN A 34 23.24 -8.45 -20.21
CA GLN A 34 24.35 -9.28 -19.75
C GLN A 34 24.66 -9.08 -18.25
N THR A 35 24.58 -7.83 -17.79
CA THR A 35 24.76 -7.49 -16.37
C THR A 35 23.73 -8.22 -15.51
N PHE A 36 22.46 -8.16 -15.90
CA PHE A 36 21.38 -8.82 -15.15
C PHE A 36 21.43 -10.34 -15.24
N SER A 37 21.74 -10.90 -16.41
CA SER A 37 21.93 -12.34 -16.60
C SER A 37 23.01 -12.87 -15.67
N SER A 38 24.16 -12.19 -15.62
CA SER A 38 25.27 -12.56 -14.73
C SER A 38 24.92 -12.41 -13.25
N LEU A 39 24.20 -11.37 -12.85
CA LEU A 39 23.86 -11.13 -11.45
C LEU A 39 22.79 -12.12 -10.94
N ASN A 40 21.78 -12.39 -11.76
CA ASN A 40 20.64 -13.22 -11.37
C ASN A 40 20.81 -14.70 -11.73
N GLY A 41 21.78 -15.05 -12.57
CA GLY A 41 22.00 -16.42 -13.05
C GLY A 41 20.83 -16.93 -13.90
N VAL A 42 20.34 -16.11 -14.84
CA VAL A 42 19.23 -16.44 -15.74
C VAL A 42 19.56 -16.12 -17.19
N ASP A 43 18.83 -16.70 -18.13
CA ASP A 43 18.95 -16.38 -19.56
C ASP A 43 18.35 -15.00 -19.93
N ASP A 44 18.67 -14.53 -21.14
CA ASP A 44 18.24 -13.22 -21.63
C ASP A 44 16.71 -13.07 -21.69
N ALA A 45 15.98 -14.16 -21.99
CA ALA A 45 14.52 -14.12 -22.04
C ALA A 45 13.92 -13.82 -20.65
N THR A 46 14.41 -14.51 -19.63
CA THR A 46 14.01 -14.28 -18.24
C THR A 46 14.42 -12.89 -17.75
N VAL A 47 15.60 -12.39 -18.17
CA VAL A 47 16.00 -11.00 -17.87
C VAL A 47 15.00 -10.01 -18.45
N GLN A 48 14.57 -10.19 -19.71
CA GLN A 48 13.58 -9.30 -20.33
C GLN A 48 12.24 -9.32 -19.57
N GLU A 49 11.76 -10.49 -19.18
CA GLU A 49 10.56 -10.62 -18.34
C GLU A 49 10.72 -9.89 -16.99
N ASP A 50 11.88 -10.04 -16.33
CA ASP A 50 12.16 -9.38 -15.06
C ASP A 50 12.24 -7.85 -15.22
N ILE A 51 12.85 -7.32 -16.29
CA ILE A 51 12.90 -5.88 -16.59
C ILE A 51 11.50 -5.33 -16.86
N ILE A 52 10.70 -6.01 -17.69
CA ILE A 52 9.32 -5.60 -17.99
C ILE A 52 8.50 -5.58 -16.70
N GLY A 53 8.56 -6.65 -15.90
CA GLY A 53 7.86 -6.73 -14.63
C GLY A 53 8.29 -5.64 -13.64
N ALA A 54 9.59 -5.36 -13.56
CA ALA A 54 10.12 -4.29 -12.72
C ALA A 54 9.66 -2.90 -13.20
N GLY A 55 9.65 -2.69 -14.52
CA GLY A 55 9.14 -1.47 -15.17
C GLY A 55 7.67 -1.22 -14.84
N LEU A 56 6.82 -2.24 -14.96
CA LEU A 56 5.41 -2.16 -14.60
C LEU A 56 5.22 -1.82 -13.11
N GLU A 57 5.98 -2.45 -12.20
CA GLU A 57 5.92 -2.15 -10.77
C GLU A 57 6.29 -0.68 -10.46
N ILE A 58 7.40 -0.16 -11.00
CA ILE A 58 7.83 1.22 -10.71
C ILE A 58 6.99 2.28 -11.43
N GLN A 59 6.45 1.97 -12.61
CA GLN A 59 5.52 2.86 -13.31
C GLN A 59 4.26 3.07 -12.48
N ARG A 60 3.73 1.97 -11.95
CA ARG A 60 2.53 1.98 -11.14
C ARG A 60 2.72 2.66 -9.78
N TYR A 61 3.80 2.36 -9.09
CA TYR A 61 3.99 2.84 -7.71
C TYR A 61 4.67 4.21 -7.62
N HIS A 62 5.51 4.57 -8.60
CA HIS A 62 6.36 5.77 -8.52
C HIS A 62 6.33 6.63 -9.78
N ARG A 63 5.52 6.28 -10.80
CA ARG A 63 5.47 7.00 -12.08
C ARG A 63 6.85 7.10 -12.75
N LEU A 64 7.63 6.03 -12.64
CA LEU A 64 8.94 5.88 -13.26
C LEU A 64 8.89 4.91 -14.44
N THR A 65 9.81 5.03 -15.37
CA THR A 65 9.96 4.08 -16.49
C THR A 65 11.38 3.55 -16.54
N ILE A 66 11.55 2.35 -17.11
CA ILE A 66 12.88 1.84 -17.46
C ILE A 66 13.05 2.08 -18.96
N ALA A 67 14.02 2.93 -19.31
CA ALA A 67 14.33 3.26 -20.69
C ALA A 67 15.65 2.61 -21.14
N THR A 68 15.73 2.28 -22.42
CA THR A 68 16.96 1.77 -23.05
C THR A 68 17.74 2.92 -23.65
N ALA A 69 18.98 3.11 -23.18
CA ALA A 69 19.92 4.08 -23.70
C ALA A 69 20.57 3.58 -25.02
N GLN A 70 21.10 4.52 -25.81
CA GLN A 70 21.73 4.22 -27.11
C GLN A 70 22.92 3.25 -27.02
N ASN A 71 23.56 3.17 -25.85
CA ASN A 71 24.66 2.25 -25.57
C ASN A 71 24.18 0.82 -25.19
N GLY A 72 22.89 0.54 -25.29
CA GLY A 72 22.29 -0.74 -24.90
C GLY A 72 22.13 -0.93 -23.38
N GLY A 73 22.41 0.10 -22.59
CA GLY A 73 22.16 0.12 -21.15
C GLY A 73 20.71 0.48 -20.81
N TYR A 74 20.28 0.14 -19.62
CA TYR A 74 18.99 0.51 -19.06
C TYR A 74 19.16 1.58 -18.00
N ALA A 75 18.23 2.52 -17.93
CA ALA A 75 18.19 3.57 -16.91
C ALA A 75 16.75 3.82 -16.43
N ILE A 76 16.62 4.29 -15.19
CA ILE A 76 15.33 4.73 -14.65
C ILE A 76 15.12 6.19 -15.04
N GLU A 77 13.97 6.48 -15.64
CA GLU A 77 13.54 7.84 -16.01
C GLU A 77 12.37 8.31 -15.13
N GLY A 78 12.38 9.61 -14.83
CA GLY A 78 11.40 10.29 -13.99
C GLY A 78 12.05 11.28 -13.04
N THR A 79 11.26 11.96 -12.22
CA THR A 79 11.75 13.04 -11.34
C THR A 79 12.70 12.51 -10.26
N PRO A 80 13.69 13.31 -9.80
CA PRO A 80 14.57 12.89 -8.71
C PRO A 80 13.83 12.53 -7.42
N LEU A 81 12.70 13.21 -7.14
CA LEU A 81 11.84 12.88 -6.00
C LEU A 81 11.26 11.46 -6.12
N ASN A 82 10.67 11.12 -7.27
CA ASN A 82 10.08 9.80 -7.49
C ASN A 82 11.15 8.70 -7.49
N GLN A 83 12.32 8.97 -8.06
CA GLN A 83 13.47 8.04 -8.00
C GLN A 83 13.91 7.76 -6.56
N ARG A 84 13.98 8.80 -5.71
CA ARG A 84 14.29 8.61 -4.29
C ARG A 84 13.21 7.80 -3.57
N LEU A 85 11.92 8.11 -3.77
CA LEU A 85 10.81 7.36 -3.18
C LEU A 85 10.81 5.88 -3.63
N CYS A 86 11.13 5.63 -4.90
CA CYS A 86 11.30 4.29 -5.43
C CYS A 86 12.45 3.56 -4.73
N LEU A 87 13.63 4.17 -4.65
CA LEU A 87 14.77 3.54 -3.96
C LEU A 87 14.48 3.32 -2.46
N LEU A 88 13.75 4.21 -1.80
CA LEU A 88 13.36 4.03 -0.39
C LEU A 88 12.60 2.71 -0.22
N GLN A 89 11.58 2.46 -1.05
CA GLN A 89 10.81 1.22 -1.01
C GLN A 89 11.67 0.00 -1.37
N TRP A 90 12.42 0.08 -2.47
CA TRP A 90 13.15 -1.07 -3.01
C TRP A 90 14.40 -1.42 -2.23
N LEU A 91 15.07 -0.46 -1.59
CA LEU A 91 16.20 -0.74 -0.71
C LEU A 91 15.73 -1.41 0.59
N ARG A 92 14.62 -0.97 1.18
CA ARG A 92 14.00 -1.67 2.33
C ARG A 92 13.60 -3.09 1.96
N ARG A 93 13.00 -3.27 0.77
CA ARG A 93 12.67 -4.61 0.24
C ARG A 93 13.93 -5.45 0.04
N GLY A 94 14.97 -4.89 -0.57
CA GLY A 94 16.26 -5.54 -0.82
C GLY A 94 16.96 -6.01 0.44
N LEU A 95 16.97 -5.21 1.50
CA LEU A 95 17.50 -5.61 2.80
C LEU A 95 16.78 -6.84 3.39
N ARG A 96 15.49 -7.03 3.06
CA ARG A 96 14.70 -8.19 3.50
C ARG A 96 14.90 -9.41 2.61
N ILE A 97 14.82 -9.25 1.29
CA ILE A 97 14.71 -10.39 0.35
C ILE A 97 15.99 -10.70 -0.42
N CYS A 98 16.96 -9.76 -0.47
CA CYS A 98 18.25 -9.92 -1.15
C CYS A 98 19.43 -9.34 -0.33
N PRO A 99 19.59 -9.69 0.96
CA PRO A 99 20.62 -9.10 1.83
C PRO A 99 22.05 -9.32 1.31
N THR A 100 22.32 -10.46 0.68
CA THR A 100 23.63 -10.77 0.07
C THR A 100 23.98 -9.79 -1.04
N PHE A 101 23.02 -9.46 -1.90
CA PHE A 101 23.22 -8.47 -2.97
C PHE A 101 23.54 -7.09 -2.39
N ILE A 102 22.84 -6.67 -1.33
CA ILE A 102 23.11 -5.40 -0.65
C ILE A 102 24.52 -5.36 -0.08
N ALA A 103 24.94 -6.43 0.60
CA ALA A 103 26.24 -6.49 1.27
C ALA A 103 27.41 -6.58 0.28
N GLN A 104 27.27 -7.36 -0.79
CA GLN A 104 28.37 -7.69 -1.71
C GLN A 104 28.43 -6.79 -2.95
N HIS A 105 27.30 -6.20 -3.38
CA HIS A 105 27.24 -5.37 -4.59
C HIS A 105 26.83 -3.93 -4.27
N PHE A 106 25.66 -3.72 -3.66
CA PHE A 106 25.12 -2.37 -3.48
C PHE A 106 26.02 -1.48 -2.59
N THR A 107 26.37 -1.98 -1.40
CA THR A 107 27.13 -1.23 -0.40
C THR A 107 28.56 -0.91 -0.86
N PRO A 108 29.34 -1.87 -1.40
CA PRO A 108 30.70 -1.59 -1.85
C PRO A 108 30.72 -0.59 -3.02
N THR A 109 29.84 -0.75 -4.01
CA THR A 109 29.77 0.17 -5.17
C THR A 109 29.44 1.59 -4.74
N LEU A 110 28.47 1.78 -3.84
CA LEU A 110 28.14 3.10 -3.30
C LEU A 110 29.33 3.75 -2.56
N LYS A 111 30.05 2.98 -1.73
CA LYS A 111 31.24 3.47 -1.01
C LYS A 111 32.39 3.82 -1.96
N ILE A 112 32.58 3.04 -3.03
CA ILE A 112 33.59 3.32 -4.07
C ILE A 112 33.24 4.63 -4.78
N ALA A 113 31.98 4.82 -5.17
CA ALA A 113 31.54 6.04 -5.85
C ALA A 113 31.71 7.29 -4.97
N LEU A 114 31.32 7.23 -3.69
CA LEU A 114 31.54 8.32 -2.73
C LEU A 114 33.03 8.71 -2.64
N LYS A 115 33.92 7.71 -2.58
CA LYS A 115 35.36 7.93 -2.54
C LYS A 115 35.89 8.55 -3.85
N GLN A 116 35.41 8.09 -5.00
CA GLN A 116 35.84 8.60 -6.32
C GLN A 116 35.42 10.06 -6.53
N GLN A 117 34.28 10.48 -5.99
CA GLN A 117 33.82 11.86 -6.01
C GLN A 117 34.53 12.76 -4.98
N GLY A 118 35.49 12.23 -4.21
CA GLY A 118 36.25 13.02 -3.23
C GLY A 118 35.43 13.51 -2.04
N ILE A 119 34.26 12.92 -1.77
CA ILE A 119 33.42 13.27 -0.62
C ILE A 119 34.17 12.92 0.67
N ALA A 120 34.12 13.82 1.66
CA ALA A 120 34.83 13.62 2.93
C ALA A 120 34.33 12.36 3.67
N ARG A 121 35.26 11.46 4.03
CA ARG A 121 34.95 10.18 4.69
C ARG A 121 34.14 10.35 5.97
N THR A 122 34.35 11.44 6.72
CA THR A 122 33.62 11.75 7.96
C THR A 122 32.10 11.89 7.76
N LEU A 123 31.63 12.12 6.54
CA LEU A 123 30.21 12.26 6.23
C LEU A 123 29.51 10.92 5.98
N TYR A 124 30.26 9.87 5.66
CA TYR A 124 29.68 8.58 5.26
C TYR A 124 30.29 7.37 5.93
N ASP A 125 31.26 7.54 6.83
CA ASP A 125 31.76 6.42 7.59
C ASP A 125 30.71 5.88 8.56
N ASP A 126 30.89 4.60 8.83
CA ASP A 126 30.01 3.77 9.62
C ASP A 126 29.77 4.31 11.05
N THR A 127 30.75 4.97 11.67
CA THR A 127 30.69 5.47 13.05
C THR A 127 29.93 6.79 13.11
N ASN A 128 30.26 7.75 12.24
CA ASN A 128 29.60 9.06 12.22
C ASN A 128 28.14 8.96 11.80
N LEU A 129 27.82 8.12 10.80
CA LEU A 129 26.43 7.87 10.43
C LEU A 129 25.64 7.24 11.57
N HIS A 130 26.23 6.30 12.31
CA HIS A 130 25.55 5.71 13.47
C HIS A 130 25.29 6.73 14.58
N ALA A 131 26.26 7.60 14.87
CA ALA A 131 26.08 8.70 15.83
C ALA A 131 24.99 9.70 15.39
N LEU A 132 24.95 10.05 14.10
CA LEU A 132 23.92 10.92 13.53
C LEU A 132 22.53 10.28 13.65
N ILE A 133 22.38 9.01 13.29
CA ILE A 133 21.11 8.28 13.39
C ILE A 133 20.63 8.19 14.85
N ASN A 134 21.54 7.93 15.79
CA ASN A 134 21.21 7.92 17.22
C ASN A 134 20.84 9.30 17.77
N LEU A 135 21.43 10.38 17.24
CA LEU A 135 21.01 11.74 17.55
C LEU A 135 19.60 12.01 17.02
N CYS A 136 19.31 11.60 15.78
CA CYS A 136 18.00 11.75 15.16
C CYS A 136 16.93 11.00 15.97
N SER A 137 17.19 9.74 16.31
CA SER A 137 16.32 8.90 17.16
C SER A 137 15.94 9.60 18.47
N ARG A 138 16.95 10.13 19.19
CA ARG A 138 16.73 10.83 20.46
C ARG A 138 15.94 12.13 20.31
N ARG A 139 16.28 12.95 19.31
CA ARG A 139 15.61 14.24 19.08
C ARG A 139 14.16 14.08 18.63
N LEU A 140 13.90 13.09 17.79
CA LEU A 140 12.53 12.75 17.39
C LEU A 140 11.76 12.03 18.50
N GLN A 141 12.45 11.57 19.56
CA GLN A 141 11.92 10.66 20.57
C GLN A 141 11.33 9.38 19.94
N LYS A 142 11.97 8.92 18.86
CA LYS A 142 11.53 7.80 18.01
C LYS A 142 12.67 6.79 17.90
N PRO A 143 12.63 5.66 18.63
CA PRO A 143 13.65 4.62 18.51
C PRO A 143 13.58 3.97 17.12
N PHE A 144 14.75 3.77 16.50
CA PHE A 144 14.89 3.05 15.24
C PHE A 144 15.27 1.59 15.50
N GLU A 145 14.68 0.67 14.73
CA GLU A 145 15.06 -0.73 14.79
C GLU A 145 16.41 -0.96 14.09
N CYS A 146 17.04 -2.12 14.32
CA CYS A 146 18.32 -2.48 13.69
C CYS A 146 18.25 -2.38 12.15
N ARG A 147 17.13 -2.80 11.56
CA ARG A 147 16.90 -2.73 10.11
C ARG A 147 16.77 -1.29 9.61
N ASP A 148 16.11 -0.42 10.36
CA ASP A 148 15.99 1.01 10.02
C ASP A 148 17.35 1.69 10.06
N ILE A 149 18.18 1.37 11.05
CA ILE A 149 19.55 1.88 11.17
C ILE A 149 20.38 1.41 9.97
N GLN A 150 20.31 0.14 9.58
CA GLN A 150 21.02 -0.37 8.41
C GLN A 150 20.58 0.33 7.12
N PHE A 151 19.27 0.50 6.94
CA PHE A 151 18.68 1.22 5.81
C PHE A 151 19.16 2.67 5.77
N LEU A 152 19.00 3.41 6.87
CA LEU A 152 19.39 4.82 6.97
C LEU A 152 20.86 5.05 6.64
N ARG A 153 21.76 4.17 7.09
CA ARG A 153 23.20 4.29 6.80
C ARG A 153 23.48 4.25 5.30
N LEU A 154 22.84 3.34 4.56
CA LEU A 154 23.01 3.25 3.11
C LEU A 154 22.28 4.37 2.37
N TYR A 155 21.09 4.72 2.84
CA TYR A 155 20.23 5.67 2.16
C TYR A 155 20.73 7.11 2.30
N LEU A 156 21.27 7.49 3.47
CA LEU A 156 21.93 8.79 3.67
C LEU A 156 23.19 8.92 2.80
N GLN A 157 23.95 7.83 2.63
CA GLN A 157 25.09 7.76 1.71
C GLN A 157 24.67 8.02 0.26
N TYR A 158 23.57 7.39 -0.17
CA TYR A 158 23.02 7.62 -1.49
C TYR A 158 22.56 9.07 -1.68
N CYS A 159 21.85 9.64 -0.70
CA CYS A 159 21.42 11.05 -0.75
C CYS A 159 22.62 12.01 -0.84
N LEU A 160 23.68 11.75 -0.07
CA LEU A 160 24.92 12.55 -0.11
C LEU A 160 25.58 12.50 -1.50
N LEU A 161 25.63 11.32 -2.13
CA LEU A 161 26.19 11.17 -3.46
C LEU A 161 25.36 11.92 -4.52
N GLN A 162 24.03 11.80 -4.46
CA GLN A 162 23.12 12.49 -5.38
C GLN A 162 23.20 14.01 -5.22
N HIS A 163 23.21 14.49 -3.98
CA HIS A 163 23.39 15.91 -3.67
C HIS A 163 24.71 16.45 -4.26
N HIS A 164 25.82 15.71 -4.08
CA HIS A 164 27.12 16.10 -4.64
C HIS A 164 27.10 16.17 -6.18
N ALA A 165 26.30 15.33 -6.84
CA ALA A 165 26.10 15.35 -8.29
C ALA A 165 25.12 16.44 -8.76
N GLY A 166 24.57 17.26 -7.86
CA GLY A 166 23.56 18.29 -8.18
C GLY A 166 22.16 17.73 -8.41
N ILE A 167 21.91 16.46 -8.05
CA ILE A 167 20.62 15.79 -8.24
C ILE A 167 19.80 15.90 -6.95
N THR A 168 18.92 16.90 -6.91
CA THR A 168 18.08 17.22 -5.76
C THR A 168 16.59 17.00 -6.09
N PRO A 169 15.80 16.47 -5.14
CA PRO A 169 14.36 16.31 -5.31
C PRO A 169 13.64 17.65 -5.35
N GLU A 170 12.79 17.81 -6.36
CA GLU A 170 11.90 18.95 -6.50
C GLU A 170 10.53 18.63 -5.91
N PHE A 171 9.94 19.60 -5.19
CA PHE A 171 8.67 19.48 -4.51
C PHE A 171 7.72 20.54 -5.04
N ASN A 172 6.47 20.17 -5.31
CA ASN A 172 5.43 21.15 -5.62
C ASN A 172 4.98 21.91 -4.34
N PRO A 173 4.24 23.03 -4.44
CA PRO A 173 3.85 23.83 -3.27
C PRO A 173 3.04 23.09 -2.20
N LEU A 174 2.22 22.10 -2.58
CA LEU A 174 1.49 21.26 -1.63
C LEU A 174 2.46 20.36 -0.85
N GLN A 175 3.35 19.67 -1.57
CA GLN A 175 4.35 18.75 -1.01
C GLN A 175 5.35 19.48 -0.12
N GLN A 176 5.75 20.72 -0.48
CA GLN A 176 6.61 21.55 0.36
C GLN A 176 5.94 21.88 1.70
N ARG A 177 4.71 22.41 1.66
CA ARG A 177 3.94 22.73 2.87
C ARG A 177 3.72 21.49 3.74
N TRP A 178 3.44 20.35 3.11
CA TRP A 178 3.31 19.08 3.80
C TRP A 178 4.58 18.69 4.55
N ALA A 179 5.72 18.57 3.86
CA ALA A 179 7.00 18.18 4.46
C ALA A 179 7.48 19.16 5.53
N GLN A 180 7.24 20.47 5.35
CA GLN A 180 7.55 21.50 6.35
C GLN A 180 6.68 21.43 7.60
N SER A 181 5.47 20.88 7.50
CA SER A 181 4.56 20.71 8.63
C SER A 181 4.86 19.49 9.50
N CYS A 182 5.69 18.57 9.01
CA CYS A 182 6.10 17.36 9.71
C CYS A 182 6.98 17.68 10.92
N ALA A 183 6.85 16.88 11.98
CA ALA A 183 7.66 17.03 13.21
C ALA A 183 9.17 16.85 12.95
N GLU A 184 9.51 16.15 11.87
CA GLU A 184 10.86 15.82 11.44
C GLU A 184 11.59 16.99 10.77
N TYR A 185 10.87 18.01 10.30
CA TYR A 185 11.45 19.08 9.47
C TYR A 185 12.55 19.90 10.17
N PRO A 186 12.41 20.34 11.43
CA PRO A 186 13.47 21.07 12.12
C PRO A 186 14.78 20.25 12.23
N LEU A 187 14.67 18.94 12.43
CA LEU A 187 15.83 18.05 12.45
C LEU A 187 16.43 17.90 11.05
N ALA A 188 15.60 17.80 10.01
CA ALA A 188 16.07 17.72 8.63
C ALA A 188 16.86 18.96 8.19
N GLU A 189 16.48 20.16 8.65
CA GLU A 189 17.24 21.39 8.44
C GLU A 189 18.58 21.39 9.19
N GLU A 190 18.65 20.78 10.38
CA GLU A 190 19.92 20.61 11.09
C GLU A 190 20.89 19.68 10.35
N ILE A 191 20.39 18.57 9.81
CA ILE A 191 21.18 17.64 9.00
C ILE A 191 21.71 18.36 7.75
N GLY A 192 20.85 19.09 7.05
CA GLY A 192 21.24 19.89 5.88
C GLY A 192 22.34 20.90 6.20
N ARG A 193 22.23 21.63 7.33
CA ARG A 193 23.27 22.55 7.80
C ARG A 193 24.58 21.86 8.15
N HIS A 194 24.52 20.64 8.70
CA HIS A 194 25.73 19.87 8.99
C HIS A 194 26.44 19.46 7.69
N TRP A 195 25.71 18.99 6.68
CA TRP A 195 26.29 18.65 5.38
C TRP A 195 26.88 19.88 4.66
N GLN A 196 26.17 21.01 4.68
CA GLN A 196 26.64 22.27 4.08
C GLN A 196 28.02 22.69 4.60
N ARG A 197 28.26 22.59 5.92
CA ARG A 197 29.54 22.97 6.54
C ARG A 197 30.74 22.14 6.03
N HIS A 198 30.50 20.92 5.57
CA HIS A 198 31.56 19.99 5.17
C HIS A 198 31.67 19.77 3.66
N VAL A 199 30.60 20.03 2.89
CA VAL A 199 30.56 19.87 1.42
C VAL A 199 30.80 21.19 0.68
N MET A 200 30.78 22.34 1.38
CA MET A 200 30.96 23.70 0.82
C MET A 200 29.94 24.08 -0.27
N GLN A 201 28.77 23.45 -0.26
CA GLN A 201 27.61 23.83 -1.07
C GLN A 201 26.41 23.98 -0.14
N SER A 202 25.56 24.98 -0.38
CA SER A 202 24.28 25.09 0.35
C SER A 202 23.44 23.88 0.02
N ALA A 203 23.02 23.10 1.02
CA ALA A 203 22.05 22.05 0.81
C ALA A 203 20.77 22.68 0.26
N PRO A 204 20.31 22.33 -0.95
CA PRO A 204 19.06 22.84 -1.49
C PRO A 204 17.90 22.50 -0.57
N LEU A 205 16.86 23.34 -0.55
CA LEU A 205 15.65 23.12 0.25
C LEU A 205 15.08 21.70 0.06
N GLY A 206 15.12 21.18 -1.16
CA GLY A 206 14.66 19.83 -1.50
C GLY A 206 15.31 18.72 -0.67
N GLU A 207 16.57 18.86 -0.27
CA GLU A 207 17.25 17.88 0.57
C GLU A 207 16.64 17.83 1.97
N SER A 208 16.39 18.99 2.60
CA SER A 208 15.76 19.05 3.92
C SER A 208 14.30 18.60 3.87
N LEU A 209 13.55 18.96 2.83
CA LEU A 209 12.18 18.47 2.63
C LEU A 209 12.15 16.94 2.50
N PHE A 210 13.06 16.39 1.72
CA PHE A 210 13.14 14.96 1.51
C PHE A 210 13.61 14.20 2.76
N MET A 211 14.53 14.77 3.55
CA MET A 211 14.93 14.19 4.83
C MET A 211 13.77 14.15 5.83
N ALA A 212 12.96 15.23 5.92
CA ALA A 212 11.74 15.23 6.71
C ALA A 212 10.80 14.09 6.30
N LEU A 213 10.54 13.98 4.99
CA LEU A 213 9.72 12.92 4.43
C LEU A 213 10.26 11.52 4.72
N LEU A 214 11.57 11.29 4.53
CA LEU A 214 12.26 10.04 4.82
C LEU A 214 12.02 9.61 6.27
N PHE A 215 12.29 10.49 7.24
CA PHE A 215 12.11 10.16 8.65
C PHE A 215 10.64 9.95 9.02
N SER A 216 9.71 10.65 8.36
CA SER A 216 8.27 10.44 8.57
C SER A 216 7.77 9.08 8.07
N MET A 217 8.43 8.47 7.07
CA MET A 217 7.99 7.22 6.43
C MET A 217 8.74 5.95 6.87
N ILE A 218 9.82 6.08 7.64
CA ILE A 218 10.62 4.91 8.08
C ILE A 218 9.85 4.04 9.06
N ARG A 219 9.16 4.65 10.02
CA ARG A 219 8.48 3.95 11.12
C ARG A 219 6.97 3.84 10.86
N ILE A 220 6.37 2.82 11.50
CA ILE A 220 4.92 2.69 11.63
C ILE A 220 4.41 3.78 12.61
N PRO A 221 3.43 4.62 12.22
CA PRO A 221 2.81 5.60 13.11
C PRO A 221 2.27 4.97 14.39
N ASP A 222 2.22 5.74 15.48
CA ASP A 222 1.85 5.24 16.80
C ASP A 222 0.78 6.13 17.41
N PRO A 223 -0.46 5.64 17.49
CA PRO A 223 -1.60 6.45 17.90
C PRO A 223 -1.50 6.95 19.34
N ILE A 224 -0.68 6.29 20.17
CA ILE A 224 -0.52 6.61 21.59
C ILE A 224 0.60 7.64 21.79
N ARG A 225 1.75 7.44 21.13
CA ARG A 225 2.97 8.24 21.40
C ARG A 225 3.10 9.47 20.52
N ASP A 226 2.56 9.45 19.30
CA ASP A 226 2.65 10.59 18.40
C ASP A 226 1.78 11.73 18.93
N ASN A 227 2.34 12.94 19.10
CA ASN A 227 1.63 14.06 19.76
C ASN A 227 1.95 15.43 19.15
N HIS A 228 2.53 15.47 17.96
CA HIS A 228 2.72 16.71 17.22
C HIS A 228 1.37 17.33 16.84
N GLN A 229 1.37 18.60 16.42
CA GLN A 229 0.14 19.30 16.02
C GLN A 229 -0.60 18.56 14.89
N GLN A 230 0.12 18.03 13.91
CA GLN A 230 -0.47 17.29 12.79
C GLN A 230 -1.06 15.94 13.25
N ASP A 231 -0.43 15.25 14.19
CA ASP A 231 -0.93 13.99 14.76
C ASP A 231 -2.26 14.20 15.49
N ARG A 232 -2.36 15.29 16.26
CA ARG A 232 -3.61 15.69 16.93
C ARG A 232 -4.70 16.06 15.93
N ARG A 233 -4.35 16.80 14.88
CA ARG A 233 -5.28 17.12 13.78
C ARG A 233 -5.81 15.85 13.11
N LEU A 234 -4.92 14.89 12.82
CA LEU A 234 -5.26 13.62 12.22
C LEU A 234 -6.23 12.82 13.08
N ARG A 235 -5.98 12.69 14.39
CA ARG A 235 -6.92 12.02 15.30
C ARG A 235 -8.32 12.65 15.30
N LEU A 236 -8.41 13.97 15.26
CA LEU A 236 -9.70 14.66 15.18
C LEU A 236 -10.40 14.43 13.83
N ALA A 237 -9.64 14.40 12.73
CA ALA A 237 -10.18 14.09 11.40
C ALA A 237 -10.69 12.64 11.31
N ILE A 238 -9.98 11.70 11.96
CA ILE A 238 -10.39 10.29 12.05
C ILE A 238 -11.65 10.14 12.88
N ALA A 239 -11.74 10.80 14.05
CA ALA A 239 -12.95 10.76 14.86
C ALA A 239 -14.18 11.26 14.08
N ARG A 240 -14.03 12.33 13.28
CA ARG A 240 -15.09 12.80 12.37
C ARG A 240 -15.41 11.81 11.26
N LEU A 241 -14.40 11.15 10.69
CA LEU A 241 -14.59 10.10 9.69
C LEU A 241 -15.39 8.91 10.26
N VAL A 242 -15.02 8.42 11.43
CA VAL A 242 -15.72 7.33 12.13
C VAL A 242 -17.17 7.73 12.43
N LEU A 243 -17.40 8.96 12.90
CA LEU A 243 -18.75 9.48 13.13
C LEU A 243 -19.61 9.46 11.85
N ARG A 244 -19.10 10.03 10.75
CA ARG A 244 -19.82 10.03 9.46
C ARG A 244 -20.10 8.62 8.96
N PHE A 245 -19.14 7.71 9.08
CA PHE A 245 -19.33 6.31 8.70
C PHE A 245 -20.46 5.66 9.51
N ARG A 246 -20.50 5.90 10.83
CA ARG A 246 -21.58 5.39 11.69
C ARG A 246 -22.95 5.92 11.30
N GLU A 247 -23.04 7.21 10.96
CA GLU A 247 -24.28 7.87 10.55
C GLU A 247 -24.77 7.33 9.20
N TYR A 248 -23.91 7.25 8.19
CA TYR A 248 -24.26 6.73 6.86
C TYR A 248 -24.52 5.22 6.87
N GLY A 249 -23.75 4.47 7.65
CA GLY A 249 -23.88 3.04 7.79
C GLY A 249 -25.03 2.61 8.70
N ASN A 250 -25.49 3.50 9.58
CA ASN A 250 -26.38 3.21 10.70
C ASN A 250 -25.85 2.06 11.59
N VAL A 251 -24.58 2.14 11.96
CA VAL A 251 -23.85 1.10 12.71
C VAL A 251 -23.26 1.63 14.00
N ARG A 252 -22.89 0.70 14.89
CA ARG A 252 -22.13 0.98 16.11
C ARG A 252 -20.88 0.10 16.12
N PHE A 253 -19.80 0.63 16.70
CA PHE A 253 -18.58 -0.12 16.96
C PHE A 253 -18.48 -0.41 18.45
N SER A 254 -18.15 -1.64 18.79
CA SER A 254 -17.92 -2.07 20.17
C SER A 254 -16.59 -1.54 20.71
N ASP A 255 -15.54 -1.60 19.89
CA ASP A 255 -14.22 -1.03 20.16
C ASP A 255 -13.92 0.16 19.23
N GLU A 256 -14.52 1.32 19.54
CA GLU A 256 -14.28 2.53 18.77
C GLU A 256 -12.86 3.07 18.94
N GLN A 257 -12.21 2.85 20.09
CA GLN A 257 -10.84 3.30 20.32
C GLN A 257 -9.85 2.52 19.45
N GLY A 258 -9.95 1.19 19.41
CA GLY A 258 -9.11 0.37 18.53
C GLY A 258 -9.33 0.70 17.05
N LEU A 259 -10.56 1.03 16.64
CA LEU A 259 -10.84 1.48 15.27
C LEU A 259 -10.13 2.79 14.94
N ASN A 260 -10.23 3.78 15.83
CA ASN A 260 -9.54 5.06 15.66
C ASN A 260 -8.01 4.86 15.59
N ASP A 261 -7.46 3.99 16.42
CA ASP A 261 -6.03 3.68 16.47
C ASP A 261 -5.55 2.99 15.17
N GLN A 262 -6.31 2.02 14.66
CA GLN A 262 -5.99 1.34 13.40
C GLN A 262 -6.12 2.27 12.18
N LEU A 263 -7.18 3.09 12.14
CA LEU A 263 -7.35 4.11 11.12
C LEU A 263 -6.23 5.15 11.18
N TYR A 264 -5.75 5.51 12.38
CA TYR A 264 -4.61 6.41 12.54
C TYR A 264 -3.35 5.86 11.90
N ILE A 265 -3.01 4.59 12.19
CA ILE A 265 -1.85 3.92 11.61
C ILE A 265 -1.92 3.94 10.08
N HIS A 266 -3.07 3.57 9.51
CA HIS A 266 -3.24 3.49 8.06
C HIS A 266 -3.26 4.88 7.40
N LEU A 267 -4.11 5.79 7.87
CA LEU A 267 -4.34 7.11 7.23
C LEU A 267 -3.13 8.03 7.35
N ALA A 268 -2.34 7.95 8.43
CA ALA A 268 -1.07 8.68 8.53
C ALA A 268 -0.12 8.29 7.38
N GLN A 269 -0.08 7.00 7.01
CA GLN A 269 0.73 6.53 5.89
C GLN A 269 0.07 6.82 4.53
N ALA A 270 -1.25 6.66 4.42
CA ALA A 270 -2.00 6.91 3.20
C ALA A 270 -1.92 8.38 2.76
N LEU A 271 -1.93 9.32 3.72
CA LEU A 271 -1.74 10.75 3.44
C LEU A 271 -0.40 11.03 2.76
N ASN A 272 0.69 10.46 3.28
CA ASN A 272 2.00 10.56 2.62
C ASN A 272 1.94 9.99 1.20
N ARG A 273 1.33 8.80 1.02
CA ARG A 273 1.23 8.18 -0.30
C ARG A 273 0.40 9.02 -1.27
N SER A 274 -0.71 9.61 -0.84
CA SER A 274 -1.55 10.47 -1.69
C SER A 274 -0.82 11.77 -2.07
N VAL A 275 -0.24 12.49 -1.11
CA VAL A 275 0.48 13.75 -1.35
C VAL A 275 1.68 13.57 -2.28
N PHE A 276 2.38 12.43 -2.17
CA PHE A 276 3.55 12.11 -2.99
C PHE A 276 3.23 11.20 -4.18
N ALA A 277 1.95 10.94 -4.45
CA ALA A 277 1.47 10.10 -5.54
C ALA A 277 2.16 8.72 -5.63
N ILE A 278 2.39 8.11 -4.46
CA ILE A 278 2.94 6.76 -4.31
C ILE A 278 1.78 5.76 -4.42
N GLY A 279 1.82 4.90 -5.43
CA GLY A 279 0.80 3.86 -5.60
C GLY A 279 0.93 2.71 -4.59
N ILE A 280 -0.15 1.96 -4.42
CA ILE A 280 -0.20 0.72 -3.62
C ILE A 280 -0.78 -0.44 -4.44
N ASP A 281 -0.61 -1.66 -3.92
CA ASP A 281 -1.09 -2.88 -4.58
C ASP A 281 -2.64 -2.92 -4.68
N ASN A 282 -3.16 -3.51 -5.75
CA ASN A 282 -4.57 -3.54 -6.16
C ASN A 282 -5.13 -4.96 -6.15
N THR A 283 -4.40 -5.92 -5.59
CA THR A 283 -4.84 -7.31 -5.55
C THR A 283 -6.09 -7.52 -4.69
N LEU A 284 -6.39 -6.63 -3.74
CA LEU A 284 -7.52 -6.74 -2.81
C LEU A 284 -8.80 -5.95 -3.20
N PRO A 285 -8.74 -4.71 -3.75
CA PRO A 285 -9.92 -3.86 -3.89
C PRO A 285 -11.00 -4.35 -4.86
N GLU A 286 -10.66 -5.02 -5.96
CA GLU A 286 -11.66 -5.40 -6.98
C GLU A 286 -12.64 -6.46 -6.47
N GLU A 287 -12.13 -7.57 -5.94
CA GLU A 287 -12.96 -8.63 -5.37
C GLU A 287 -13.70 -8.13 -4.12
N PHE A 288 -13.02 -7.36 -3.28
CA PHE A 288 -13.63 -6.77 -2.09
C PHE A 288 -14.80 -5.84 -2.44
N SER A 289 -14.66 -4.99 -3.46
CA SER A 289 -15.73 -4.10 -3.89
C SER A 289 -16.95 -4.86 -4.43
N ARG A 290 -16.74 -6.01 -5.08
CA ARG A 290 -17.83 -6.89 -5.53
C ARG A 290 -18.54 -7.58 -4.37
N LEU A 291 -17.78 -8.05 -3.37
CA LEU A 291 -18.33 -8.79 -2.23
C LEU A 291 -19.02 -7.87 -1.21
N TYR A 292 -18.53 -6.63 -1.05
CA TYR A 292 -18.95 -5.66 -0.03
C TYR A 292 -19.28 -4.27 -0.61
N PRO A 293 -20.18 -4.17 -1.61
CA PRO A 293 -20.42 -2.93 -2.34
C PRO A 293 -20.96 -1.80 -1.46
N ARG A 294 -21.87 -2.11 -0.52
CA ARG A 294 -22.40 -1.12 0.44
C ARG A 294 -21.29 -0.56 1.34
N LEU A 295 -20.39 -1.43 1.83
CA LEU A 295 -19.30 -1.05 2.72
C LEU A 295 -18.33 -0.09 2.03
N VAL A 296 -17.93 -0.40 0.80
CA VAL A 296 -17.05 0.47 0.00
C VAL A 296 -17.74 1.80 -0.30
N ARG A 297 -19.02 1.79 -0.67
CA ARG A 297 -19.78 3.02 -0.94
C ARG A 297 -19.92 3.90 0.29
N THR A 298 -20.33 3.35 1.43
CA THR A 298 -20.42 4.09 2.70
C THR A 298 -19.06 4.62 3.13
N THR A 299 -17.98 3.86 2.95
CA THR A 299 -16.61 4.33 3.21
C THR A 299 -16.25 5.54 2.34
N ARG A 300 -16.54 5.46 1.03
CA ARG A 300 -16.30 6.57 0.09
C ARG A 300 -17.08 7.83 0.45
N GLU A 301 -18.34 7.69 0.82
CA GLU A 301 -19.17 8.83 1.27
C GLU A 301 -18.62 9.44 2.57
N ALA A 302 -18.21 8.61 3.53
CA ALA A 302 -17.68 9.07 4.82
C ALA A 302 -16.30 9.73 4.71
N ILE A 303 -15.43 9.26 3.81
CA ILE A 303 -14.06 9.75 3.65
C ILE A 303 -13.97 11.06 2.88
N HIS A 304 -14.98 11.42 2.10
CA HIS A 304 -14.95 12.64 1.29
C HIS A 304 -14.63 13.91 2.09
N GLY A 305 -15.20 14.05 3.29
CA GLY A 305 -14.90 15.19 4.15
C GLY A 305 -13.50 15.15 4.78
N PHE A 306 -12.84 13.98 4.83
CA PHE A 306 -11.44 13.84 5.24
C PHE A 306 -10.51 14.25 4.10
N GLU A 307 -10.77 13.78 2.89
CA GLU A 307 -10.06 14.17 1.67
C GLU A 307 -10.03 15.69 1.48
N ALA A 308 -11.20 16.32 1.60
CA ALA A 308 -11.35 17.78 1.51
C ALA A 308 -10.55 18.54 2.58
N GLU A 309 -10.44 18.01 3.81
CA GLU A 309 -9.67 18.65 4.89
C GLU A 309 -8.17 18.66 4.59
N TYR A 310 -7.67 17.66 3.87
CA TYR A 310 -6.25 17.48 3.57
C TYR A 310 -5.85 17.91 2.16
N ASP A 311 -6.79 18.32 1.30
CA ASP A 311 -6.57 18.65 -0.11
C ASP A 311 -5.91 17.48 -0.87
N VAL A 312 -6.43 16.28 -0.62
CA VAL A 312 -5.97 15.01 -1.21
C VAL A 312 -7.12 14.26 -1.86
N GLN A 313 -6.78 13.36 -2.77
CA GLN A 313 -7.70 12.36 -3.28
C GLN A 313 -7.08 10.98 -3.07
N PHE A 314 -7.78 10.11 -2.37
CA PHE A 314 -7.37 8.73 -2.19
C PHE A 314 -7.70 7.92 -3.45
N SER A 315 -6.82 6.97 -3.77
CA SER A 315 -7.08 6.02 -4.84
C SER A 315 -8.12 5.00 -4.39
N GLU A 316 -8.67 4.26 -5.37
CA GLU A 316 -9.61 3.16 -5.11
C GLU A 316 -9.00 2.12 -4.16
N GLU A 317 -7.70 1.87 -4.27
CA GLU A 317 -6.99 0.95 -3.40
C GLU A 317 -6.94 1.44 -1.95
N GLU A 318 -6.69 2.74 -1.71
CA GLU A 318 -6.67 3.30 -0.36
C GLU A 318 -8.07 3.28 0.26
N ILE A 319 -9.10 3.66 -0.51
CA ILE A 319 -10.49 3.59 -0.07
C ILE A 319 -10.88 2.14 0.27
N GLY A 320 -10.44 1.17 -0.56
CA GLY A 320 -10.62 -0.25 -0.31
C GLY A 320 -9.99 -0.70 1.01
N LEU A 321 -8.76 -0.26 1.31
CA LEU A 321 -8.09 -0.58 2.58
C LEU A 321 -8.79 0.06 3.78
N VAL A 322 -9.27 1.30 3.67
CA VAL A 322 -10.09 1.92 4.73
C VAL A 322 -11.39 1.13 4.94
N ALA A 323 -12.02 0.68 3.85
CA ALA A 323 -13.23 -0.14 3.92
C ALA A 323 -12.96 -1.50 4.58
N VAL A 324 -11.80 -2.12 4.32
CA VAL A 324 -11.36 -3.35 5.01
C VAL A 324 -11.21 -3.11 6.51
N ILE A 325 -10.64 -1.96 6.93
CA ILE A 325 -10.51 -1.62 8.36
C ILE A 325 -11.89 -1.48 9.00
N PHE A 326 -12.82 -0.72 8.39
CA PHE A 326 -14.19 -0.61 8.91
C PHE A 326 -14.88 -1.97 8.97
N GLY A 327 -14.79 -2.76 7.90
CA GLY A 327 -15.36 -4.11 7.84
C GLY A 327 -14.82 -5.00 8.96
N ALA A 328 -13.52 -5.01 9.19
CA ALA A 328 -12.90 -5.80 10.25
C ALA A 328 -13.44 -5.45 11.64
N TRP A 329 -13.71 -4.16 11.92
CA TRP A 329 -14.29 -3.72 13.20
C TRP A 329 -15.79 -3.97 13.33
N LEU A 330 -16.52 -4.02 12.22
CA LEU A 330 -17.92 -4.48 12.24
C LEU A 330 -18.02 -5.97 12.60
N MET A 331 -16.96 -6.76 12.39
CA MET A 331 -16.95 -8.22 12.58
C MET A 331 -16.40 -8.67 13.95
N GLN A 332 -16.05 -7.77 14.88
CA GLN A 332 -15.37 -8.14 16.13
C GLN A 332 -16.28 -8.74 17.24
N GLU A 333 -17.61 -8.72 17.09
CA GLU A 333 -18.55 -9.39 18.02
C GLU A 333 -19.09 -10.73 17.48
N LYS A 334 -19.90 -11.45 18.28
CA LYS A 334 -20.36 -12.86 18.18
C LYS A 334 -21.03 -13.32 16.85
N ASP A 335 -21.00 -12.51 15.81
CA ASP A 335 -21.56 -12.73 14.46
C ASP A 335 -20.56 -13.40 13.49
N LEU A 336 -19.59 -14.14 14.02
CA LEU A 336 -18.67 -14.99 13.23
C LEU A 336 -19.38 -16.05 12.36
N HIS A 337 -20.69 -16.25 12.55
CA HIS A 337 -21.47 -17.06 11.64
C HIS A 337 -21.94 -16.17 10.50
N GLU A 338 -21.16 -16.11 9.42
CA GLU A 338 -21.65 -15.60 8.15
C GLU A 338 -23.01 -16.22 7.87
N LYS A 339 -24.06 -15.39 7.80
CA LYS A 339 -25.41 -15.87 7.51
C LYS A 339 -25.40 -16.48 6.13
N GLN A 340 -25.62 -17.80 6.07
CA GLN A 340 -25.64 -18.52 4.82
C GLN A 340 -26.97 -18.24 4.11
N ILE A 341 -26.90 -17.58 2.96
CA ILE A 341 -28.03 -17.35 2.06
C ILE A 341 -27.90 -18.32 0.89
N ILE A 342 -29.01 -18.92 0.48
CA ILE A 342 -29.07 -19.66 -0.77
C ILE A 342 -29.80 -18.83 -1.81
N LEU A 343 -29.16 -18.64 -2.97
CA LEU A 343 -29.79 -18.13 -4.17
C LEU A 343 -30.05 -19.31 -5.12
N LEU A 344 -31.32 -19.57 -5.41
CA LEU A 344 -31.69 -20.63 -6.35
C LEU A 344 -31.41 -20.18 -7.79
N THR A 345 -30.69 -21.00 -8.54
CA THR A 345 -30.26 -20.73 -9.92
C THR A 345 -30.95 -21.62 -10.94
N GLY A 346 -31.01 -21.16 -12.19
CA GLY A 346 -31.75 -21.78 -13.28
C GLY A 346 -31.36 -21.23 -14.65
N SER A 347 -32.30 -20.63 -15.36
CA SER A 347 -32.14 -20.21 -16.77
C SER A 347 -31.80 -18.72 -16.96
N ASN A 348 -31.80 -17.90 -15.91
CA ASN A 348 -31.64 -16.44 -16.00
C ASN A 348 -30.52 -15.93 -15.10
N GLU A 349 -29.27 -16.17 -15.51
CA GLU A 349 -28.05 -15.75 -14.81
C GLU A 349 -27.99 -14.23 -14.56
N GLN A 350 -28.55 -13.42 -15.46
CA GLN A 350 -28.55 -11.96 -15.31
C GLN A 350 -29.44 -11.51 -14.14
N LEU A 351 -30.64 -12.08 -14.01
CA LEU A 351 -31.53 -11.79 -12.89
C LEU A 351 -30.94 -12.31 -11.57
N GLU A 352 -30.32 -13.50 -11.58
CA GLU A 352 -29.64 -14.06 -10.43
C GLU A 352 -28.51 -13.15 -9.93
N ALA A 353 -27.64 -12.70 -10.83
CA ALA A 353 -26.57 -11.75 -10.50
C ALA A 353 -27.12 -10.41 -9.99
N HIS A 354 -28.21 -9.91 -10.58
CA HIS A 354 -28.86 -8.67 -10.14
C HIS A 354 -29.43 -8.79 -8.72
N ILE A 355 -30.12 -9.90 -8.42
CA ILE A 355 -30.65 -10.17 -7.07
C ILE A 355 -29.50 -10.31 -6.07
N GLU A 356 -28.44 -11.04 -6.41
CA GLU A 356 -27.27 -11.15 -5.52
C GLU A 356 -26.65 -9.79 -5.21
N GLN A 357 -26.48 -8.94 -6.22
CA GLN A 357 -25.97 -7.59 -6.03
C GLN A 357 -26.88 -6.78 -5.09
N GLN A 358 -28.20 -6.85 -5.27
CA GLN A 358 -29.15 -6.18 -4.38
C GLN A 358 -29.03 -6.68 -2.95
N LEU A 359 -28.84 -7.99 -2.73
CA LEU A 359 -28.65 -8.55 -1.39
C LEU A 359 -27.40 -8.02 -0.70
N ARG A 360 -26.28 -7.99 -1.43
CA ARG A 360 -25.02 -7.44 -0.92
C ARG A 360 -25.13 -5.95 -0.61
N GLU A 361 -26.00 -5.21 -1.30
CA GLU A 361 -26.33 -3.81 -1.01
C GLU A 361 -27.27 -3.62 0.21
N LEU A 362 -27.83 -4.70 0.77
CA LEU A 362 -28.70 -4.59 1.94
C LEU A 362 -27.96 -4.52 3.26
N THR A 363 -26.70 -4.93 3.33
CA THR A 363 -25.93 -4.99 4.59
C THR A 363 -24.49 -4.51 4.40
N LEU A 364 -23.85 -4.09 5.48
CA LEU A 364 -22.42 -3.79 5.53
C LEU A 364 -21.58 -5.03 5.90
N LEU A 365 -22.24 -6.10 6.35
CA LEU A 365 -21.61 -7.33 6.81
C LEU A 365 -21.40 -8.33 5.67
N PRO A 366 -20.45 -9.28 5.81
CA PRO A 366 -20.27 -10.36 4.86
C PRO A 366 -21.52 -11.21 4.69
N LEU A 367 -21.82 -11.52 3.43
CA LEU A 367 -22.86 -12.49 3.07
C LEU A 367 -22.22 -13.68 2.37
N ASN A 368 -22.49 -14.87 2.91
CA ASN A 368 -22.16 -16.14 2.28
C ASN A 368 -23.34 -16.58 1.41
N VAL A 369 -23.34 -16.11 0.17
CA VAL A 369 -24.35 -16.46 -0.84
C VAL A 369 -23.89 -17.70 -1.58
N LYS A 370 -24.60 -18.83 -1.39
CA LYS A 370 -24.38 -20.07 -2.14
C LYS A 370 -25.39 -20.18 -3.27
N HIS A 371 -24.89 -20.42 -4.47
CA HIS A 371 -25.73 -20.77 -5.62
C HIS A 371 -26.12 -22.24 -5.54
N MET A 372 -27.41 -22.52 -5.69
CA MET A 372 -27.93 -23.89 -5.72
C MET A 372 -28.88 -24.03 -6.91
N PRO A 373 -28.62 -24.96 -7.85
CA PRO A 373 -29.55 -25.22 -8.93
C PRO A 373 -30.92 -25.62 -8.40
N MET A 374 -31.98 -25.08 -9.02
CA MET A 374 -33.36 -25.33 -8.59
C MET A 374 -33.71 -26.83 -8.56
N GLN A 375 -33.18 -27.60 -9.51
CA GLN A 375 -33.38 -29.06 -9.57
C GLN A 375 -32.78 -29.79 -8.36
N ASP A 376 -31.64 -29.32 -7.84
CA ASP A 376 -30.97 -29.92 -6.70
C ASP A 376 -31.72 -29.57 -5.42
N PHE A 377 -32.17 -28.32 -5.30
CA PHE A 377 -33.04 -27.88 -4.20
C PHE A 377 -34.34 -28.70 -4.11
N GLN A 378 -34.97 -29.03 -5.24
CA GLN A 378 -36.18 -29.85 -5.26
C GLN A 378 -35.95 -31.30 -4.80
N LYS A 379 -34.75 -31.85 -5.03
CA LYS A 379 -34.40 -33.22 -4.67
C LYS A 379 -33.94 -33.33 -3.21
N GLU A 380 -33.09 -32.40 -2.78
CA GLU A 380 -32.32 -32.50 -1.55
C GLU A 380 -32.80 -31.52 -0.46
N GLY A 381 -33.57 -30.50 -0.83
CA GLY A 381 -34.00 -29.44 0.07
C GLY A 381 -32.88 -28.48 0.47
N ALA A 382 -33.14 -27.67 1.50
CA ALA A 382 -32.15 -26.72 2.02
C ALA A 382 -31.10 -27.44 2.90
N PRO A 383 -29.79 -27.18 2.72
CA PRO A 383 -28.77 -27.67 3.63
C PRO A 383 -28.92 -27.04 5.02
N ARG A 384 -28.34 -27.68 6.03
CA ARG A 384 -28.40 -27.21 7.42
C ARG A 384 -27.65 -25.88 7.58
N GLY A 385 -28.15 -25.00 8.46
CA GLY A 385 -27.52 -23.72 8.78
C GLY A 385 -27.84 -22.57 7.82
N VAL A 386 -28.74 -22.77 6.86
CA VAL A 386 -29.22 -21.71 5.95
C VAL A 386 -30.15 -20.76 6.70
N THR A 387 -29.85 -19.47 6.61
CA THR A 387 -30.63 -18.40 7.24
C THR A 387 -31.79 -17.94 6.36
N LEU A 388 -31.60 -17.95 5.03
CA LEU A 388 -32.57 -17.44 4.07
C LEU A 388 -32.40 -18.12 2.70
N ILE A 389 -33.51 -18.39 2.01
CA ILE A 389 -33.53 -18.82 0.62
C ILE A 389 -34.18 -17.74 -0.23
N ILE A 390 -33.57 -17.43 -1.37
CA ILE A 390 -34.09 -16.49 -2.35
C ILE A 390 -34.17 -17.19 -3.70
N THR A 391 -35.28 -17.01 -4.38
CA THR A 391 -35.51 -17.63 -5.69
C THR A 391 -36.19 -16.66 -6.64
N PRO A 392 -35.65 -16.47 -7.86
CA PRO A 392 -36.37 -15.79 -8.93
C PRO A 392 -37.39 -16.68 -9.65
N TYR A 393 -37.43 -17.97 -9.29
CA TYR A 393 -38.28 -18.96 -9.95
C TYR A 393 -39.43 -19.39 -9.03
N THR A 394 -40.60 -19.53 -9.63
CA THR A 394 -41.77 -20.09 -8.97
C THR A 394 -41.46 -21.53 -8.55
N THR A 395 -41.59 -21.80 -7.26
CA THR A 395 -41.36 -23.12 -6.66
C THR A 395 -42.48 -23.44 -5.67
N PRO A 396 -42.98 -24.69 -5.61
CA PRO A 396 -43.92 -25.08 -4.58
C PRO A 396 -43.29 -24.87 -3.20
N LEU A 397 -44.01 -24.19 -2.29
CA LEU A 397 -43.52 -23.89 -0.94
C LEU A 397 -43.18 -25.21 -0.20
N PRO A 398 -41.92 -25.41 0.22
CA PRO A 398 -41.58 -26.56 1.05
C PRO A 398 -42.26 -26.46 2.42
N LEU A 399 -42.73 -27.59 2.95
CA LEU A 399 -43.49 -27.66 4.21
C LEU A 399 -42.67 -27.25 5.46
N PHE A 400 -41.34 -27.41 5.42
CA PHE A 400 -40.40 -26.95 6.45
C PHE A 400 -39.11 -26.50 5.79
N SER A 401 -38.80 -25.21 5.90
CA SER A 401 -37.56 -24.62 5.38
C SER A 401 -37.27 -23.31 6.10
N PRO A 402 -36.01 -22.85 6.09
CA PRO A 402 -35.72 -21.45 6.39
C PRO A 402 -36.58 -20.52 5.52
N PRO A 403 -36.78 -19.25 5.93
CA PRO A 403 -37.62 -18.31 5.20
C PRO A 403 -37.27 -18.29 3.70
N LEU A 404 -38.29 -18.37 2.85
CA LEU A 404 -38.14 -18.35 1.39
C LEU A 404 -38.77 -17.06 0.85
N ILE A 405 -37.99 -16.31 0.06
CA ILE A 405 -38.44 -15.09 -0.61
C ILE A 405 -38.38 -15.32 -2.13
N HIS A 406 -39.55 -15.24 -2.76
CA HIS A 406 -39.68 -15.27 -4.21
C HIS A 406 -39.51 -13.87 -4.79
N ALA A 407 -38.56 -13.68 -5.69
CA ALA A 407 -38.21 -12.40 -6.30
C ALA A 407 -38.24 -12.51 -7.82
N ASP A 408 -39.44 -12.42 -8.40
CA ASP A 408 -39.74 -12.56 -9.83
C ASP A 408 -38.93 -11.57 -10.70
N LEU A 409 -38.49 -10.45 -10.10
CA LEU A 409 -37.69 -9.37 -10.68
C LEU A 409 -36.72 -8.83 -9.60
N ALA A 410 -36.51 -7.52 -9.56
CA ALA A 410 -35.81 -6.84 -8.46
C ALA A 410 -36.53 -7.02 -7.12
N LEU A 411 -35.75 -7.12 -6.02
CA LEU A 411 -36.27 -7.16 -4.66
C LEU A 411 -37.08 -5.89 -4.36
N THR A 412 -38.35 -6.06 -4.01
CA THR A 412 -39.24 -4.97 -3.59
C THR A 412 -38.80 -4.36 -2.27
N SER A 413 -39.18 -3.11 -1.98
CA SER A 413 -38.82 -2.43 -0.73
C SER A 413 -39.26 -3.22 0.53
N HIS A 414 -40.41 -3.90 0.45
CA HIS A 414 -40.89 -4.75 1.54
C HIS A 414 -39.99 -5.97 1.75
N GLN A 415 -39.61 -6.67 0.68
CA GLN A 415 -38.67 -7.80 0.75
C GLN A 415 -37.31 -7.36 1.27
N GLN A 416 -36.78 -6.23 0.79
CA GLN A 416 -35.51 -5.68 1.28
C GLN A 416 -35.54 -5.41 2.78
N GLN A 417 -36.62 -4.83 3.31
CA GLN A 417 -36.78 -4.60 4.75
C GLN A 417 -36.86 -5.91 5.55
N GLN A 418 -37.56 -6.92 5.05
CA GLN A 418 -37.64 -8.23 5.71
C GLN A 418 -36.27 -8.93 5.71
N ILE A 419 -35.57 -8.90 4.59
CA ILE A 419 -34.22 -9.47 4.46
C ILE A 419 -33.27 -8.78 5.43
N ARG A 420 -33.25 -7.44 5.49
CA ARG A 420 -32.41 -6.71 6.45
C ARG A 420 -32.66 -7.13 7.89
N LYS A 421 -33.93 -7.25 8.30
CA LYS A 421 -34.27 -7.73 9.64
C LYS A 421 -33.70 -9.13 9.92
N ILE A 422 -33.75 -10.05 8.95
CA ILE A 422 -33.19 -11.40 9.08
C ILE A 422 -31.65 -11.36 9.12
N LEU A 423 -31.03 -10.47 8.34
CA LEU A 423 -29.57 -10.35 8.25
C LEU A 423 -28.96 -9.61 9.44
N GLU A 424 -29.71 -8.75 10.12
CA GLU A 424 -29.25 -7.94 11.25
C GLU A 424 -29.76 -8.43 12.62
N SER A 425 -30.59 -9.49 12.67
CA SER A 425 -31.06 -10.16 13.90
C SER A 425 -30.09 -11.18 14.45
#